data_AF-A0A970ZQ25-F1
#
_entry.id   AF-A0A970ZQ25-F1
#
_cell.length_a   1.000
_cell.length_b   1.000
_cell.length_c   1.000
_cell.angle_alpha   90.00
_cell.angle_beta   90.00
_cell.angle_gamma   90.00
#
_symmetry.space_group_name_H-M   'P 1'
#
loop_
_entity.id
_entity.type
_entity.pdbx_description
1 polymer ?
#
loop_
_entity_poly.entity_id
_entity_poly.type
_entity_poly.pdbx_seq_one_letter_code
_entity_poly.pdbx_strand_id
1 'polypeptide(L)'
;TPREKLRVRHGGYDISGALKDPNVNFPIERVRELRDEGLLPLLHPTAFSFVGACSQMRLQKETAPRWARRFKESRIEALLLVPV
;
A
#
# COMPACT_ATOMS: atom_id res chain seq x y z
N THR A 1 -11.30 -1.55 -4.65
CA THR A 1 -11.59 -0.13 -4.95
C THR A 1 -11.28 0.17 -6.41
N PRO A 2 -12.25 0.69 -7.18
CA PRO A 2 -12.05 1.22 -8.54
C PRO A 2 -11.19 2.50 -8.54
N ARG A 3 -10.47 2.77 -9.64
CA ARG A 3 -9.57 3.91 -9.78
C ARG A 3 -10.28 5.25 -9.58
N GLU A 4 -11.48 5.39 -10.11
CA GLU A 4 -12.28 6.62 -10.11
C GLU A 4 -12.73 7.02 -8.70
N LYS A 5 -12.63 6.09 -7.74
CA LYS A 5 -12.92 6.30 -6.33
C LYS A 5 -11.66 6.58 -5.49
N LEU A 6 -10.47 6.52 -6.08
CA LEU A 6 -9.24 6.90 -5.40
C LEU A 6 -9.19 8.42 -5.24
N ARG A 7 -8.74 8.87 -4.07
CA ARG A 7 -8.55 10.28 -3.73
C ARG A 7 -7.22 10.42 -3.03
N VAL A 8 -6.58 11.57 -3.24
CA VAL A 8 -5.35 11.94 -2.54
C VAL A 8 -5.56 13.28 -1.84
N ARG A 9 -5.05 13.37 -0.62
CA ARG A 9 -5.04 14.60 0.16
C ARG A 9 -3.75 14.63 0.98
N HIS A 10 -2.95 15.67 0.78
CA HIS A 10 -1.81 15.95 1.64
C HIS A 10 -1.68 17.46 1.79
N GLY A 11 -1.48 17.95 3.02
CA GLY A 11 -1.41 19.39 3.30
C GLY A 11 -0.03 20.01 3.10
N GLY A 12 1.04 19.20 3.11
CA GLY A 12 2.43 19.68 3.13
C GLY A 12 3.31 19.16 1.99
N TYR A 13 2.75 18.51 0.96
CA TYR A 13 3.50 18.00 -0.20
C TYR A 13 2.67 18.24 -1.46
N ASP A 14 3.36 18.42 -2.59
CA ASP A 14 2.69 18.47 -3.89
C ASP A 14 2.04 17.12 -4.21
N ILE A 15 0.75 17.16 -4.51
CA ILE A 15 -0.06 15.99 -4.87
C ILE A 15 -0.38 15.93 -6.36
N SER A 16 0.12 16.87 -7.17
CA SER A 16 -0.16 16.96 -8.61
C SER A 16 0.13 15.64 -9.34
N GLY A 17 1.25 14.98 -9.00
CA GLY A 17 1.62 13.66 -9.53
C GLY A 17 0.59 12.59 -9.20
N ALA A 18 0.20 12.46 -7.93
CA ALA A 18 -0.79 11.47 -7.48
C ALA A 18 -2.21 11.76 -7.98
N LEU A 19 -2.54 13.03 -8.24
CA LEU A 19 -3.80 13.43 -8.89
C LEU A 19 -3.82 12.99 -10.36
N LYS A 20 -2.70 13.14 -11.08
CA LYS A 20 -2.56 12.75 -12.48
C LYS A 20 -2.52 11.23 -12.64
N ASP A 21 -1.74 10.55 -11.81
CA ASP A 21 -1.61 9.10 -11.80
C ASP A 21 -1.54 8.57 -10.36
N PRO A 22 -2.61 7.96 -9.83
CA PRO A 22 -2.60 7.35 -8.50
C PRO A 22 -1.55 6.25 -8.32
N ASN A 23 -1.08 5.64 -9.42
CA ASN A 23 -0.11 4.55 -9.35
C ASN A 23 1.27 4.98 -8.86
N VAL A 24 1.57 6.28 -8.86
CA VAL A 24 2.84 6.79 -8.30
C VAL A 24 2.93 6.60 -6.78
N ASN A 25 1.78 6.62 -6.08
CA ASN A 25 1.70 6.44 -4.62
C ASN A 25 1.05 5.11 -4.24
N PHE A 26 0.17 4.57 -5.08
CA PHE A 26 -0.53 3.32 -4.86
C PHE A 26 -0.63 2.55 -6.19
N PRO A 27 0.41 1.80 -6.60
CA PRO A 27 0.54 1.14 -7.91
C PRO A 27 -0.38 -0.09 -8.08
N ILE A 28 -1.61 -0.02 -7.58
CA ILE A 28 -2.55 -1.14 -7.55
C ILE A 28 -2.96 -1.60 -8.95
N GLU A 29 -3.03 -0.71 -9.93
CA GLU A 29 -3.36 -1.10 -11.30
C GLU A 29 -2.19 -1.87 -11.91
N ARG A 30 -0.96 -1.37 -11.76
CA ARG A 30 0.26 -2.06 -12.23
C ARG A 30 0.44 -3.44 -11.60
N VAL A 31 0.16 -3.58 -10.30
CA VAL A 31 0.25 -4.88 -9.62
C VAL A 31 -0.85 -5.84 -10.09
N ARG A 32 -2.05 -5.33 -10.42
CA ARG A 32 -3.12 -6.16 -11.01
C ARG A 32 -2.79 -6.58 -12.43
N GLU A 33 -2.20 -5.70 -13.24
CA GLU A 33 -1.71 -6.03 -14.59
C GLU A 33 -0.69 -7.18 -14.52
N LEU A 34 0.31 -7.10 -13.63
CA LEU A 34 1.27 -8.20 -13.43
C LEU A 34 0.61 -9.52 -13.01
N ARG A 35 -0.47 -9.46 -12.23
CA ARG A 35 -1.25 -10.65 -11.88
C ARG A 35 -2.00 -11.19 -13.10
N ASP A 36 -2.62 -10.32 -13.87
CA ASP A 36 -3.43 -10.70 -15.04
C ASP A 36 -2.55 -11.24 -16.19
N GLU A 37 -1.29 -10.80 -16.26
CA GLU A 37 -0.25 -11.36 -17.14
C GLU A 37 0.35 -12.69 -16.62
N GLY A 38 -0.05 -13.14 -15.43
CA GLY A 38 0.43 -14.39 -14.81
C GLY A 38 1.81 -14.30 -14.15
N LEU A 39 2.41 -13.11 -14.05
CA LEU A 39 3.70 -12.88 -13.40
C LEU A 39 3.60 -12.85 -11.87
N LEU A 40 2.44 -12.46 -11.34
CA LEU A 40 2.12 -12.51 -9.92
C LEU A 40 0.93 -13.47 -9.68
N PRO A 41 1.16 -14.70 -9.19
CA PRO A 41 0.07 -15.69 -9.10
C PRO A 41 -1.00 -15.31 -8.07
N LEU A 42 -0.63 -14.57 -7.02
CA LEU A 42 -1.54 -14.17 -5.95
C LEU A 42 -1.27 -12.73 -5.50
N LEU A 43 -2.36 -11.97 -5.32
CA LEU A 43 -2.34 -10.64 -4.72
C LEU A 43 -3.26 -10.63 -3.50
N HIS A 44 -2.72 -10.31 -2.33
CA HIS A 44 -3.50 -10.20 -1.12
C HIS A 44 -4.56 -9.07 -1.24
N PRO A 45 -5.82 -9.27 -0.83
CA PRO A 45 -6.90 -8.31 -1.07
C PRO A 45 -6.77 -7.02 -0.24
N THR A 46 -6.00 -7.08 0.85
CA THR A 46 -5.78 -5.95 1.77
C THR A 46 -4.40 -5.34 1.53
N ALA A 47 -4.38 -4.04 1.23
CA ALA A 47 -3.19 -3.20 1.30
C ALA A 47 -3.07 -2.58 2.71
N PHE A 48 -1.85 -2.39 3.18
CA PHE A 48 -1.55 -1.86 4.51
C PHE A 48 -0.77 -0.55 4.37
N SER A 49 -1.14 0.47 5.15
CA SER A 49 -0.50 1.78 5.11
C SER A 49 -0.64 2.49 6.46
N PHE A 50 0.30 3.37 6.76
CA PHE A 50 0.26 4.28 7.89
C PHE A 50 0.76 5.65 7.42
N VAL A 51 0.31 6.71 8.10
CA VAL A 51 0.75 8.07 7.80
C VAL A 51 2.16 8.27 8.37
N GLY A 52 3.07 8.90 7.62
CA GLY A 52 4.45 9.13 8.10
C GLY A 52 4.50 9.90 9.42
N ALA A 53 3.63 10.91 9.58
CA ALA A 53 3.45 11.66 10.83
C ALA A 53 2.56 10.92 11.85
N CYS A 54 2.89 9.67 12.18
CA CYS A 54 2.23 8.89 13.23
C CYS A 54 3.11 8.75 14.48
N SER A 55 2.56 8.21 15.57
CA SER A 55 3.34 7.83 16.75
C SER A 55 4.28 6.66 16.41
N GLN A 56 5.57 6.96 16.29
CA GLN A 56 6.60 5.96 15.99
C GLN A 56 6.67 4.87 17.06
N MET A 57 6.49 5.24 18.34
CA MET A 57 6.44 4.26 19.43
C MET A 57 5.29 3.26 19.28
N ARG A 58 4.06 3.72 19.00
CA ARG A 58 2.92 2.81 18.79
C ARG A 58 3.06 2.00 17.51
N LEU A 59 3.62 2.60 16.45
CA LEU A 59 3.89 1.86 15.22
C LEU A 59 4.83 0.68 15.49
N GLN A 60 5.96 0.93 16.16
CA GLN A 60 6.96 -0.10 16.45
C GLN A 60 6.52 -1.12 17.50
N LYS A 61 5.86 -0.68 18.58
CA LYS A 61 5.50 -1.57 19.71
C LYS A 61 4.19 -2.32 19.50
N GLU A 62 3.26 -1.80 18.69
CA GLU A 62 1.91 -2.35 18.59
C GLU A 62 1.50 -2.70 17.15
N THR A 63 1.58 -1.74 16.23
CA THR A 63 0.98 -1.88 14.89
C THR A 63 1.80 -2.80 13.99
N ALA A 64 3.10 -2.54 13.85
CA ALA A 64 3.98 -3.32 13.00
C ALA A 64 4.09 -4.80 13.48
N PRO A 65 4.23 -5.12 14.78
CA PRO A 65 4.19 -6.51 15.25
C PRO A 65 2.86 -7.21 14.99
N ARG A 66 1.73 -6.47 15.06
CA ARG A 66 0.40 -7.02 14.73
C ARG A 66 0.27 -7.34 13.24
N TRP A 67 0.77 -6.45 12.37
CA TRP A 67 0.79 -6.70 10.93
C TRP A 67 1.72 -7.86 10.57
N ALA A 68 2.92 -7.92 11.15
CA ALA A 68 3.85 -9.02 10.93
C ALA A 68 3.23 -10.38 11.29
N ARG A 69 2.46 -10.47 12.38
CA ARG A 69 1.68 -11.68 12.71
C ARG A 69 0.66 -12.02 11.63
N ARG A 70 -0.16 -11.05 11.21
CA ARG A 70 -1.14 -11.24 10.13
C ARG A 70 -0.50 -11.68 8.82
N PHE A 71 0.66 -11.13 8.47
CA PHE A 71 1.40 -11.49 7.25
C PHE A 71 1.86 -12.94 7.30
N LYS A 72 2.41 -13.38 8.44
CA LYS A 72 2.81 -14.78 8.65
C LYS A 72 1.61 -15.73 8.60
N GLU A 73 0.53 -15.41 9.31
CA GLU A 73 -0.71 -16.19 9.32
C GLU A 73 -1.32 -16.33 7.91
N SER A 74 -1.25 -15.25 7.12
CA SER A 74 -1.76 -15.20 5.74
C SER A 74 -0.75 -15.72 4.70
N ARG A 75 0.40 -16.24 5.15
CA ARG A 75 1.49 -16.76 4.29
C ARG A 75 1.92 -15.78 3.20
N ILE A 76 2.00 -14.49 3.53
CA ILE A 76 2.55 -13.47 2.62
C ILE A 76 4.06 -13.67 2.51
N GLU A 77 4.53 -13.89 1.29
CA GLU A 77 5.95 -14.16 1.00
C GLU A 77 6.75 -12.90 0.63
N ALA A 78 6.07 -11.88 0.11
CA ALA A 78 6.69 -10.63 -0.32
C ALA A 78 5.81 -9.43 -0.01
N LEU A 79 6.45 -8.28 0.23
CA LEU A 79 5.80 -6.99 0.42
C LEU A 79 6.41 -5.99 -0.56
N LEU A 80 5.55 -5.29 -1.32
CA LEU A 80 5.96 -4.13 -2.09
C LEU A 80 5.89 -2.90 -1.19
N LEU A 81 7.04 -2.36 -0.81
CA LEU A 81 7.13 -1.12 -0.05
C LEU A 81 7.12 0.07 -1.02
N VAL A 82 6.12 0.93 -0.87
CA VAL A 82 5.97 2.13 -1.71
C VAL A 82 6.23 3.35 -0.82
N PRO A 83 7.39 4.03 -0.98
CA PRO A 83 7.62 5.31 -0.31
C PRO A 83 6.75 6.38 -0.96
N VAL A 84 6.12 7.21 -0.14
CA VAL A 84 5.25 8.33 -0.54
C VAL A 84 5.67 9.62 0.12
#